data_AF-A0A2T0T707-F1
#
_entry.id   AF-A0A2T0T707-F1
#
_cell.length_a   1.000
_cell.length_b   1.000
_cell.length_c   1.000
_cell.angle_alpha   90.00
_cell.angle_beta   90.00
_cell.angle_gamma   90.00
#
_symmetry.space_group_name_H-M   'P 1'
#
loop_
_entity.id
_entity.type
_entity.pdbx_description
1 polymer ?
#
loop_
_entity_poly.entity_id
_entity_poly.type
_entity_poly.pdbx_seq_one_letter_code
_entity_poly.pdbx_strand_id
1 'polypeptide(L)'
;MLHKTGSTLRAILLAAAVAGSALLTAGPSAAAQDDFSTMLACEQYANHRTTTRDEMLTRSQSWISARVPYSQGTCYRNAYGQYRTDCSGYVSMIWGARHSYTTSDIDYISHEIPRADLRPGDALNDPGSHVALFLRWADAAKTQPVVREQAGPNGSPTTERTWSAATASAYTPIRYDHVADAATPPPADTADPMYHQIRNANGTWTGFRPLAGYETDLPGDAKDVGIATMADGTAQAVIIGADDVVYHQIRAADGTWSGFRPLAGNGTTAPAKAKRVAVTGMADGRAQLVIIGWDDRIYHQVRDVDGTWSGFQPVNGMNTTTPAAGKDVAIDALPDGSAHLVITGADDVVYHRVRTDAGWTEFRPVAGYQTTAPAKGKRVAVTGMADGRAQLVIIGWDDRIYHQVRNVDGTWTGFQPVNGMNTTTPAAGKDVAIDAHPDGTAQLLVIGADGGVYHRVRTDTGWTEFTPVAGMGTTAGAKGSQVAISAQDDGTAQIMIVGGA
;
A
#
# COMPACT_ATOMS: atom_id res chain seq x y z
N MET A 1 4.24 46.64 47.92
CA MET A 1 4.14 48.07 47.57
C MET A 1 3.76 48.15 46.09
N LEU A 2 2.47 48.11 45.74
CA LEU A 2 1.51 49.22 45.58
C LEU A 2 1.85 50.21 44.43
N HIS A 3 1.22 50.00 43.27
CA HIS A 3 0.81 51.02 42.30
C HIS A 3 -0.66 50.72 41.95
N LYS A 4 -1.64 51.43 42.55
CA LYS A 4 -2.36 52.64 42.06
C LYS A 4 -2.97 52.44 40.66
N THR A 5 -4.26 52.11 40.47
CA THR A 5 -5.57 52.85 40.61
C THR A 5 -5.99 53.73 39.41
N GLY A 6 -7.24 53.52 38.94
CA GLY A 6 -8.12 54.46 38.17
C GLY A 6 -8.59 53.87 36.82
N SER A 7 -9.81 53.37 36.54
CA SER A 7 -11.22 53.84 36.67
C SER A 7 -11.63 55.02 35.77
N THR A 8 -12.49 54.76 34.76
CA THR A 8 -13.72 55.50 34.33
C THR A 8 -14.27 54.86 33.02
N LEU A 9 -15.43 54.17 32.96
CA LEU A 9 -16.86 54.57 32.88
C LEU A 9 -17.36 55.28 31.58
N ARG A 10 -18.24 54.55 30.86
CA ARG A 10 -19.48 54.91 30.09
C ARG A 10 -19.43 55.78 28.81
N ALA A 11 -20.07 55.27 27.74
CA ALA A 11 -21.30 55.85 27.16
C ALA A 11 -21.98 54.93 26.12
N ILE A 12 -23.31 54.89 26.20
CA ILE A 12 -24.30 54.24 25.32
C ILE A 12 -24.75 55.25 24.27
N LEU A 13 -25.05 54.83 23.03
CA LEU A 13 -26.02 55.51 22.17
C LEU A 13 -26.70 54.54 21.19
N LEU A 14 -28.02 54.72 21.10
CA LEU A 14 -29.05 53.93 20.43
C LEU A 14 -29.79 54.88 19.48
N ALA A 15 -30.13 54.45 18.26
CA ALA A 15 -31.26 54.90 17.39
C ALA A 15 -30.92 54.60 15.91
N ALA A 16 -31.83 54.40 14.96
CA ALA A 16 -33.21 53.91 14.84
C ALA A 16 -33.50 53.93 13.30
N ALA A 17 -34.44 53.10 12.86
CA ALA A 17 -34.72 52.75 11.46
C ALA A 17 -35.38 53.84 10.60
N VAL A 18 -35.29 53.68 9.26
CA VAL A 18 -36.25 54.24 8.29
C VAL A 18 -36.56 53.18 7.22
N ALA A 19 -37.86 52.93 7.02
CA ALA A 19 -38.43 52.05 5.99
C ALA A 19 -38.74 52.84 4.70
N GLY A 20 -38.61 52.19 3.55
CA GLY A 20 -39.04 52.72 2.25
C GLY A 20 -39.66 51.61 1.40
N SER A 21 -40.98 51.69 1.22
CA SER A 21 -41.79 50.78 0.40
C SER A 21 -41.79 51.24 -1.06
N ALA A 22 -41.62 50.32 -2.01
CA ALA A 22 -41.93 50.53 -3.42
C ALA A 22 -42.87 49.44 -3.91
N LEU A 23 -44.10 49.83 -4.27
CA LEU A 23 -45.05 49.02 -5.03
C LEU A 23 -44.61 48.96 -6.49
N LEU A 24 -44.58 47.77 -7.07
CA LEU A 24 -44.57 47.56 -8.51
C LEU A 24 -45.68 46.58 -8.90
N THR A 25 -46.45 47.02 -9.89
CA THR A 25 -47.69 46.46 -10.43
C THR A 25 -47.46 45.16 -11.19
N ALA A 26 -48.26 44.13 -10.91
CA ALA A 26 -48.34 42.92 -11.72
C ALA A 26 -49.27 43.15 -12.94
N GLY A 27 -48.74 43.00 -14.15
CA GLY A 27 -49.51 42.83 -15.39
C GLY A 27 -49.55 41.34 -15.78
N PRO A 28 -50.68 40.82 -16.32
CA PRO A 28 -50.77 39.41 -16.70
C PRO A 28 -50.49 39.14 -18.18
N SER A 29 -50.18 37.87 -18.47
CA SER A 29 -50.10 37.18 -19.79
C SER A 29 -48.68 37.17 -20.40
N ALA A 30 -48.11 36.05 -20.86
CA ALA A 30 -48.70 34.83 -21.43
C ALA A 30 -47.88 33.58 -21.07
N ALA A 31 -48.57 32.43 -21.05
CA ALA A 31 -47.99 31.13 -20.78
C ALA A 31 -47.31 30.48 -22.01
N ALA A 32 -46.28 29.69 -21.69
CA ALA A 32 -45.74 28.51 -22.38
C ALA A 32 -44.84 28.70 -23.62
N GLN A 33 -43.53 28.47 -23.43
CA GLN A 33 -42.76 27.40 -24.10
C GLN A 33 -41.38 27.22 -23.43
N ASP A 34 -41.18 26.02 -22.88
CA ASP A 34 -39.94 25.30 -22.51
C ASP A 34 -38.70 26.11 -22.07
N ASP A 35 -38.61 26.32 -20.75
CA ASP A 35 -37.39 26.78 -20.09
C ASP A 35 -36.38 25.62 -19.93
N PHE A 36 -35.51 25.46 -20.93
CA PHE A 36 -34.41 24.47 -20.94
C PHE A 36 -33.26 24.83 -19.97
N SER A 37 -33.43 25.80 -19.05
CA SER A 37 -32.38 26.29 -18.16
C SER A 37 -32.70 26.21 -16.66
N THR A 38 -33.71 25.42 -16.26
CA THR A 38 -33.67 24.84 -14.92
C THR A 38 -32.79 23.59 -15.00
N MET A 39 -31.47 23.75 -14.83
CA MET A 39 -30.61 22.60 -14.56
C MET A 39 -31.23 21.86 -13.39
N LEU A 40 -31.77 20.66 -13.64
CA LEU A 40 -32.28 19.81 -12.57
C LEU A 40 -31.11 19.50 -11.65
N ALA A 41 -31.03 20.23 -10.55
CA ALA A 41 -30.03 20.00 -9.51
C ALA A 41 -30.51 18.80 -8.69
N CYS A 42 -30.02 17.61 -9.06
CA CYS A 42 -30.02 16.48 -8.14
C CYS A 42 -29.20 16.83 -6.88
N GLU A 43 -29.16 15.90 -5.93
CA GLU A 43 -28.43 16.07 -4.68
C GLU A 43 -26.97 16.52 -4.90
N GLN A 44 -26.54 17.49 -4.09
CA GLN A 44 -25.16 17.96 -4.04
C GLN A 44 -24.50 17.45 -2.76
N TYR A 45 -23.29 16.94 -2.91
CA TYR A 45 -22.43 16.44 -1.85
C TYR A 45 -21.31 17.44 -1.57
N ALA A 46 -20.78 17.41 -0.35
CA ALA A 46 -19.71 18.33 0.04
C ALA A 46 -18.43 18.13 -0.78
N ASN A 47 -18.10 16.88 -1.12
CA ASN A 47 -16.84 16.50 -1.76
C ASN A 47 -17.04 15.43 -2.83
N HIS A 48 -16.08 15.35 -3.75
CA HIS A 48 -15.88 14.22 -4.63
C HIS A 48 -15.46 12.98 -3.84
N ARG A 49 -15.95 11.80 -4.23
CA ARG A 49 -15.51 10.54 -3.60
C ARG A 49 -14.26 10.02 -4.29
N THR A 50 -13.22 9.77 -3.51
CA THR A 50 -12.18 8.82 -3.93
C THR A 50 -12.84 7.45 -4.11
N THR A 51 -12.80 6.89 -5.32
CA THR A 51 -13.57 5.68 -5.68
C THR A 51 -12.68 4.68 -6.41
N THR A 52 -12.68 3.41 -5.98
CA THR A 52 -11.85 2.37 -6.63
C THR A 52 -12.45 1.90 -7.95
N ARG A 53 -11.65 1.29 -8.83
CA ARG A 53 -12.18 0.72 -10.09
C ARG A 53 -13.25 -0.35 -9.85
N ASP A 54 -13.05 -1.22 -8.87
CA ASP A 54 -14.04 -2.23 -8.50
C ASP A 54 -15.32 -1.59 -7.95
N GLU A 55 -15.20 -0.51 -7.16
CA GLU A 55 -16.35 0.25 -6.69
C GLU A 55 -17.07 0.95 -7.85
N MET A 56 -16.35 1.56 -8.81
CA MET A 56 -16.92 2.15 -10.02
C MET A 56 -17.72 1.10 -10.82
N LEU A 57 -17.17 -0.09 -11.02
CA LEU A 57 -17.86 -1.18 -11.72
C LEU A 57 -19.07 -1.70 -10.93
N THR A 58 -19.00 -1.74 -9.60
CA THR A 58 -20.12 -2.12 -8.73
C THR A 58 -21.24 -1.07 -8.78
N ARG A 59 -20.90 0.21 -8.70
CA ARG A 59 -21.83 1.33 -8.86
C ARG A 59 -22.50 1.31 -10.23
N SER A 60 -21.71 1.12 -11.29
CA SER A 60 -22.20 0.91 -12.65
C SER A 60 -23.19 -0.26 -12.74
N GLN A 61 -22.84 -1.41 -12.16
CA GLN A 61 -23.69 -2.60 -12.16
C GLN A 61 -25.03 -2.37 -11.43
N SER A 62 -25.05 -1.50 -10.42
CA SER A 62 -26.30 -1.17 -9.71
C SER A 62 -27.35 -0.51 -10.61
N TRP A 63 -26.94 0.32 -11.57
CA TRP A 63 -27.86 0.94 -12.53
C TRP A 63 -28.31 -0.02 -13.62
N ILE A 64 -27.40 -0.86 -14.12
CA ILE A 64 -27.73 -1.94 -15.06
C ILE A 64 -28.78 -2.88 -14.44
N SER A 65 -28.57 -3.29 -13.19
CA SER A 65 -29.46 -4.22 -12.49
C SER A 65 -30.82 -3.60 -12.19
N ALA A 66 -30.86 -2.31 -11.86
CA ALA A 66 -32.09 -1.56 -11.64
C ALA A 66 -32.81 -1.15 -12.95
N ARG A 67 -32.17 -1.33 -14.11
CA ARG A 67 -32.66 -0.87 -15.43
C ARG A 67 -33.10 0.59 -15.41
N VAL A 68 -32.26 1.47 -14.85
CA VAL A 68 -32.57 2.90 -14.67
C VAL A 68 -32.94 3.53 -16.02
N PRO A 69 -34.11 4.17 -16.15
CA PRO A 69 -34.58 4.73 -17.42
C PRO A 69 -33.85 6.03 -17.77
N TYR A 70 -33.50 6.22 -19.04
CA TYR A 70 -32.86 7.43 -19.55
C TYR A 70 -33.80 8.63 -19.41
N SER A 71 -33.31 9.73 -18.85
CA SER A 71 -34.01 11.01 -18.82
C SER A 71 -33.02 12.13 -18.51
N GLN A 72 -33.08 13.22 -19.29
CA GLN A 72 -32.36 14.47 -19.04
C GLN A 72 -32.96 15.29 -17.88
N GLY A 73 -34.20 14.96 -17.48
CA GLY A 73 -35.00 15.73 -16.51
C GLY A 73 -35.39 14.94 -15.28
N THR A 74 -34.65 13.88 -14.91
CA THR A 74 -34.98 13.05 -13.75
C THR A 74 -33.73 12.66 -12.97
N CYS A 75 -33.87 12.58 -11.65
CA CYS A 75 -32.85 12.04 -10.74
C CYS A 75 -33.25 10.64 -10.27
N TYR A 76 -32.27 9.75 -10.14
CA TYR A 76 -32.45 8.43 -9.56
C TYR A 76 -31.60 8.29 -8.29
N ARG A 77 -32.22 7.79 -7.21
CA ARG A 77 -31.55 7.55 -5.92
C ARG A 77 -31.30 6.05 -5.74
N ASN A 78 -30.06 5.69 -5.42
CA ASN A 78 -29.66 4.36 -4.96
C ASN A 78 -28.76 4.48 -3.71
N ALA A 79 -28.12 3.37 -3.32
CA ALA A 79 -27.20 3.33 -2.18
C ALA A 79 -25.96 4.24 -2.33
N TYR A 80 -25.70 4.77 -3.53
CA TYR A 80 -24.53 5.60 -3.85
C TYR A 80 -24.85 7.08 -4.01
N GLY A 81 -26.13 7.47 -3.84
CA GLY A 81 -26.57 8.86 -3.94
C GLY A 81 -27.69 9.04 -4.96
N GLN A 82 -27.97 10.30 -5.31
CA GLN A 82 -29.00 10.72 -6.22
C GLN A 82 -28.39 11.55 -7.36
N TYR A 83 -28.48 11.03 -8.58
CA TYR A 83 -27.85 11.62 -9.77
C TYR A 83 -28.83 11.66 -10.94
N ARG A 84 -28.60 12.56 -11.91
CA ARG A 84 -29.37 12.62 -13.16
C ARG A 84 -29.26 11.32 -13.92
N THR A 85 -30.35 10.90 -14.57
CA THR A 85 -30.44 9.64 -15.33
C THR A 85 -30.06 9.78 -16.81
N ASP A 86 -29.13 10.67 -17.11
CA ASP A 86 -28.54 10.91 -18.44
C ASP A 86 -27.13 10.29 -18.53
N CYS A 87 -26.45 10.44 -19.67
CA CYS A 87 -25.14 9.85 -19.92
C CYS A 87 -24.07 10.34 -18.93
N SER A 88 -24.03 11.64 -18.67
CA SER A 88 -23.03 12.27 -17.80
C SER A 88 -23.38 12.16 -16.32
N GLY A 89 -24.67 12.15 -15.95
CA GLY A 89 -25.13 11.82 -14.61
C GLY A 89 -24.86 10.37 -14.23
N TYR A 90 -24.90 9.45 -15.20
CA TYR A 90 -24.44 8.06 -15.01
C TYR A 90 -22.97 7.97 -14.64
N VAL A 91 -22.10 8.59 -15.43
CA VAL A 91 -20.65 8.58 -15.15
C VAL A 91 -20.34 9.32 -13.85
N SER A 92 -21.05 10.42 -13.56
CA SER A 92 -20.96 11.12 -12.27
C SER A 92 -21.30 10.22 -11.08
N MET A 93 -22.36 9.40 -11.20
CA MET A 93 -22.74 8.42 -10.18
C MET A 93 -21.67 7.34 -10.00
N ILE A 94 -21.14 6.82 -11.11
CA ILE A 94 -20.08 5.81 -11.11
C ILE A 94 -18.85 6.32 -10.38
N TRP A 95 -18.40 7.54 -10.70
CA TRP A 95 -17.23 8.15 -10.08
C TRP A 95 -17.49 8.69 -8.67
N GLY A 96 -18.76 8.87 -8.27
CA GLY A 96 -19.11 9.45 -6.98
C GLY A 96 -18.80 10.94 -6.94
N ALA A 97 -19.07 11.61 -8.06
CA ALA A 97 -18.91 13.05 -8.16
C ALA A 97 -19.85 13.75 -7.17
N ARG A 98 -19.47 14.97 -6.77
CA ARG A 98 -20.23 15.73 -5.78
C ARG A 98 -21.60 16.20 -6.27
N HIS A 99 -21.85 16.17 -7.57
CA HIS A 99 -23.15 16.38 -8.20
C HIS A 99 -23.11 15.75 -9.61
N SER A 100 -24.20 15.82 -10.37
CA SER A 100 -24.21 15.39 -11.77
C SER A 100 -23.54 16.42 -12.67
N TYR A 101 -22.34 16.12 -13.15
CA TYR A 101 -21.62 16.88 -14.17
C TYR A 101 -22.27 16.65 -15.55
N THR A 102 -22.04 17.55 -16.49
CA THR A 102 -22.41 17.45 -17.91
C THR A 102 -21.22 16.97 -18.73
N THR A 103 -21.44 16.52 -19.97
CA THR A 103 -20.33 16.14 -20.86
C THR A 103 -19.38 17.30 -21.19
N SER A 104 -19.81 18.55 -20.97
CA SER A 104 -19.04 19.77 -21.20
C SER A 104 -18.21 20.25 -20.00
N ASP A 105 -18.51 19.79 -18.78
CA ASP A 105 -17.81 20.24 -17.55
C ASP A 105 -17.21 19.07 -16.74
N ILE A 106 -17.38 17.82 -17.21
CA ILE A 106 -16.82 16.63 -16.57
C ILE A 106 -15.27 16.60 -16.59
N ASP A 107 -14.64 17.43 -17.43
CA ASP A 107 -13.20 17.70 -17.44
C ASP A 107 -12.73 18.48 -16.21
N TYR A 108 -13.61 19.13 -15.45
CA TYR A 108 -13.24 19.73 -14.16
C TYR A 108 -12.91 18.71 -13.06
N ILE A 109 -13.21 17.44 -13.31
CA ILE A 109 -12.99 16.33 -12.37
C ILE A 109 -12.28 15.15 -13.03
N SER A 110 -11.76 15.35 -14.24
CA SER A 110 -11.06 14.32 -15.01
C SER A 110 -9.99 14.93 -15.91
N HIS A 111 -9.03 14.10 -16.32
CA HIS A 111 -8.02 14.46 -17.30
C HIS A 111 -8.03 13.49 -18.48
N GLU A 112 -7.60 13.98 -19.64
CA GLU A 112 -7.38 13.15 -20.83
C GLU A 112 -6.24 12.14 -20.58
N ILE A 113 -6.43 10.92 -21.09
CA ILE A 113 -5.40 9.86 -21.04
C ILE A 113 -5.12 9.31 -22.43
N PRO A 114 -3.91 8.75 -22.68
CA PRO A 114 -3.67 7.98 -23.88
C PRO A 114 -4.66 6.83 -24.01
N ARG A 115 -5.21 6.61 -25.21
CA ARG A 115 -6.17 5.50 -25.45
C ARG A 115 -5.61 4.12 -25.06
N ALA A 116 -4.30 3.93 -25.23
CA ALA A 116 -3.62 2.70 -24.85
C ALA A 116 -3.69 2.41 -23.34
N ASP A 117 -3.88 3.44 -22.53
CA ASP A 117 -3.89 3.42 -21.06
C ASP A 117 -5.30 3.27 -20.48
N LEU A 118 -6.34 3.17 -21.32
CA LEU A 118 -7.70 2.91 -20.88
C LEU A 118 -7.77 1.66 -20.00
N ARG A 119 -8.37 1.82 -18.82
CA ARG A 119 -8.62 0.80 -17.81
C ARG A 119 -10.10 0.78 -17.42
N PRO A 120 -10.65 -0.36 -16.96
CA PRO A 120 -12.05 -0.45 -16.52
C PRO A 120 -12.39 0.65 -15.50
N GLY A 121 -13.41 1.47 -15.75
CA GLY A 121 -13.75 2.60 -14.88
C GLY A 121 -13.36 3.99 -15.44
N ASP A 122 -12.47 4.04 -16.43
CA ASP A 122 -12.25 5.25 -17.24
C ASP A 122 -13.45 5.51 -18.17
N ALA A 123 -13.56 6.69 -18.76
CA ALA A 123 -14.66 7.05 -19.66
C ALA A 123 -14.17 7.47 -21.05
N LEU A 124 -15.05 7.37 -22.03
CA LEU A 124 -14.90 7.90 -23.38
C LEU A 124 -15.89 9.06 -23.51
N ASN A 125 -15.39 10.29 -23.65
CA ASN A 125 -16.19 11.52 -23.67
C ASN A 125 -16.15 12.21 -25.04
N ASP A 126 -17.32 12.63 -25.51
CA ASP A 126 -17.54 13.54 -26.63
C ASP A 126 -18.20 14.81 -26.07
N PRO A 127 -17.42 15.88 -25.79
CA PRO A 127 -17.90 17.04 -25.04
C PRO A 127 -19.15 17.68 -25.66
N GLY A 128 -20.18 17.92 -24.84
CA GLY A 128 -21.46 18.48 -25.27
C GLY A 128 -22.40 17.48 -25.95
N SER A 129 -21.98 16.22 -26.15
CA SER A 129 -22.72 15.21 -26.90
C SER A 129 -23.00 13.95 -26.08
N HIS A 130 -21.97 13.18 -25.72
CA HIS A 130 -22.17 11.89 -25.03
C HIS A 130 -20.95 11.42 -24.24
N VAL A 131 -21.17 10.57 -23.24
CA VAL A 131 -20.10 9.91 -22.47
C VAL A 131 -20.49 8.49 -22.10
N ALA A 132 -19.51 7.57 -22.13
CA ALA A 132 -19.70 6.17 -21.77
C ALA A 132 -18.56 5.65 -20.88
N LEU A 133 -18.88 4.71 -19.98
CA LEU A 133 -17.92 4.04 -19.12
C LEU A 133 -17.21 2.93 -19.90
N PHE A 134 -15.87 2.95 -19.95
CA PHE A 134 -15.08 1.87 -20.51
C PHE A 134 -14.97 0.68 -19.54
N LEU A 135 -15.20 -0.54 -20.05
CA LEU A 135 -15.04 -1.78 -19.28
C LEU A 135 -13.79 -2.56 -19.66
N ARG A 136 -13.56 -2.75 -20.96
CA ARG A 136 -12.47 -3.56 -21.51
C ARG A 136 -12.40 -3.40 -23.02
N TRP A 137 -11.34 -3.90 -23.63
CA TRP A 137 -11.27 -4.09 -25.08
C TRP A 137 -11.97 -5.39 -25.50
N ALA A 138 -12.68 -5.37 -26.61
CA ALA A 138 -13.26 -6.54 -27.25
C ALA A 138 -12.24 -7.25 -28.16
N ASP A 139 -11.22 -6.52 -28.63
CA ASP A 139 -10.20 -6.97 -29.56
C ASP A 139 -8.78 -6.74 -29.03
N ALA A 140 -7.85 -7.60 -29.43
CA ALA A 140 -6.44 -7.50 -29.02
C ALA A 140 -5.75 -6.23 -29.55
N ALA A 141 -6.23 -5.68 -30.67
CA ALA A 141 -5.70 -4.44 -31.26
C ALA A 141 -6.13 -3.18 -30.49
N LYS A 142 -6.95 -3.30 -29.43
CA LYS A 142 -7.46 -2.20 -28.61
C LYS A 142 -8.18 -1.12 -29.44
N THR A 143 -9.07 -1.55 -30.33
CA THR A 143 -9.82 -0.64 -31.21
C THR A 143 -11.33 -0.61 -30.92
N GLN A 144 -11.89 -1.69 -30.37
CA GLN A 144 -13.32 -1.86 -30.09
C GLN A 144 -13.55 -1.96 -28.58
N PRO A 145 -13.95 -0.87 -27.91
CA PRO A 145 -14.22 -0.89 -26.48
C PRO A 145 -15.57 -1.55 -26.20
N VAL A 146 -15.63 -2.33 -25.13
CA VAL A 146 -16.89 -2.68 -24.46
C VAL A 146 -17.17 -1.59 -23.44
N VAL A 147 -18.34 -0.96 -23.55
CA VAL A 147 -18.74 0.16 -22.71
C VAL A 147 -20.07 -0.11 -22.01
N ARG A 148 -20.31 0.62 -20.92
CA ARG A 148 -21.66 0.82 -20.38
C ARG A 148 -22.09 2.27 -20.55
N GLU A 149 -23.32 2.46 -20.96
CA GLU A 149 -23.85 3.79 -21.24
C GLU A 149 -25.34 3.91 -20.93
N GLN A 150 -25.69 5.08 -20.43
CA GLN A 150 -27.06 5.56 -20.26
C GLN A 150 -27.37 6.42 -21.49
N ALA A 151 -28.04 5.84 -22.48
CA ALA A 151 -28.27 6.46 -23.78
C ALA A 151 -29.58 5.98 -24.43
N GLY A 152 -30.13 6.77 -25.36
CA GLY A 152 -31.34 6.44 -26.11
C GLY A 152 -32.49 7.42 -25.84
N PRO A 153 -33.67 7.25 -26.47
CA PRO A 153 -34.83 8.06 -26.13
C PRO A 153 -35.21 7.88 -24.65
N ASN A 154 -35.94 8.85 -24.10
CA ASN A 154 -36.40 8.81 -22.71
C ASN A 154 -37.08 7.47 -22.39
N GLY A 155 -36.70 6.86 -21.28
CA GLY A 155 -37.15 5.53 -20.86
C GLY A 155 -36.21 4.37 -21.20
N SER A 156 -35.19 4.59 -22.03
CA SER A 156 -34.23 3.53 -22.40
C SER A 156 -33.40 3.08 -21.18
N PRO A 157 -33.20 1.77 -20.94
CA PRO A 157 -32.40 1.32 -19.80
C PRO A 157 -30.90 1.55 -20.04
N THR A 158 -30.11 1.58 -18.97
CA THR A 158 -28.64 1.47 -19.06
C THR A 158 -28.24 0.19 -19.79
N THR A 159 -27.28 0.26 -20.71
CA THR A 159 -26.85 -0.89 -21.53
C THR A 159 -25.35 -1.09 -21.49
N GLU A 160 -24.93 -2.33 -21.69
CA GLU A 160 -23.55 -2.71 -22.01
C GLU A 160 -23.48 -3.10 -23.49
N ARG A 161 -22.52 -2.54 -24.24
CA ARG A 161 -22.35 -2.86 -25.67
C ARG A 161 -20.92 -2.68 -26.13
N THR A 162 -20.56 -3.36 -27.23
CA THR A 162 -19.28 -3.15 -27.92
C THR A 162 -19.44 -2.07 -28.98
N TRP A 163 -18.59 -1.04 -28.94
CA TRP A 163 -18.54 -0.02 -29.98
C TRP A 163 -17.63 -0.42 -31.13
N SER A 164 -17.97 0.07 -32.33
CA SER A 164 -17.08 -0.04 -33.49
C SER A 164 -15.83 0.83 -33.29
N ALA A 165 -14.74 0.50 -33.97
CA ALA A 165 -13.53 1.32 -33.95
C ALA A 165 -13.78 2.76 -34.44
N ALA A 166 -14.65 2.93 -35.44
CA ALA A 166 -15.03 4.24 -35.96
C ALA A 166 -15.80 5.08 -34.93
N THR A 167 -16.71 4.46 -34.18
CA THR A 167 -17.41 5.11 -33.07
C THR A 167 -16.42 5.51 -31.99
N ALA A 168 -15.57 4.57 -31.55
CA ALA A 168 -14.63 4.79 -30.46
C ALA A 168 -13.60 5.89 -30.78
N SER A 169 -13.19 6.05 -32.04
CA SER A 169 -12.22 7.07 -32.45
C SER A 169 -12.73 8.50 -32.32
N ALA A 170 -14.05 8.72 -32.25
CA ALA A 170 -14.64 10.06 -32.09
C ALA A 170 -14.64 10.56 -30.63
N TYR A 171 -14.32 9.69 -29.66
CA TYR A 171 -14.39 10.02 -28.23
C TYR A 171 -12.99 10.15 -27.62
N THR A 172 -12.82 11.13 -26.75
CA THR A 172 -11.59 11.35 -25.97
C THR A 172 -11.59 10.46 -24.72
N PRO A 173 -10.56 9.61 -24.52
CA PRO A 173 -10.39 8.87 -23.27
C PRO A 173 -10.10 9.82 -22.11
N ILE A 174 -10.87 9.73 -21.03
CA ILE A 174 -10.71 10.53 -19.82
C ILE A 174 -10.68 9.65 -18.57
N ARG A 175 -9.94 10.09 -17.56
CA ARG A 175 -9.80 9.43 -16.26
C ARG A 175 -10.20 10.36 -15.14
N TYR A 176 -10.99 9.83 -14.22
CA TYR A 176 -11.43 10.54 -13.02
C TYR A 176 -10.24 10.91 -12.11
N ASP A 177 -10.15 12.17 -11.69
CA ASP A 177 -9.02 12.66 -10.89
C ASP A 177 -8.95 12.05 -9.49
N HIS A 178 -10.08 11.59 -8.96
CA HIS A 178 -10.16 10.90 -7.66
C HIS A 178 -10.36 9.38 -7.82
N VAL A 179 -9.91 8.78 -8.93
CA VAL A 179 -9.87 7.32 -9.03
C VAL A 179 -8.86 6.77 -8.03
N ALA A 180 -9.32 5.93 -7.12
CA ALA A 180 -8.45 5.02 -6.39
C ALA A 180 -8.21 3.80 -7.28
N ASP A 181 -7.44 3.98 -8.36
CA ASP A 181 -6.78 2.85 -9.02
C ASP A 181 -6.20 2.01 -7.90
N ALA A 182 -6.44 0.67 -7.90
CA ALA A 182 -5.89 -0.24 -6.90
C ALA A 182 -4.49 0.26 -6.64
N ALA A 183 -4.31 0.85 -5.46
CA ALA A 183 -3.19 1.74 -5.27
C ALA A 183 -1.99 0.91 -5.70
N THR A 184 -1.16 1.49 -6.57
CA THR A 184 0.26 1.20 -6.42
C THR A 184 0.44 1.23 -4.91
N PRO A 185 0.81 0.09 -4.28
CA PRO A 185 0.79 -0.02 -2.81
C PRO A 185 1.40 1.27 -2.35
N PRO A 186 0.67 2.01 -1.50
CA PRO A 186 0.92 3.44 -1.37
C PRO A 186 2.44 3.53 -1.16
N PRO A 187 3.13 4.32 -2.02
CA PRO A 187 4.57 4.16 -2.23
C PRO A 187 5.20 4.03 -0.85
N ALA A 188 6.18 3.14 -0.66
CA ALA A 188 6.71 2.70 0.65
C ALA A 188 7.05 3.81 1.68
N ASP A 189 6.87 5.08 1.32
CA ASP A 189 6.94 6.30 2.11
C ASP A 189 5.59 6.82 2.67
N THR A 190 4.43 6.24 2.34
CA THR A 190 3.14 6.56 3.00
C THR A 190 2.96 5.66 4.21
N ALA A 191 2.81 6.27 5.37
CA ALA A 191 2.61 5.52 6.61
C ALA A 191 1.14 5.08 6.74
N ASP A 192 0.94 3.83 7.14
CA ASP A 192 -0.38 3.25 7.41
C ASP A 192 -0.36 2.53 8.77
N PRO A 193 -1.53 2.19 9.35
CA PRO A 193 -1.58 1.56 10.67
C PRO A 193 -0.81 0.24 10.72
N MET A 194 -0.02 0.03 11.76
CA MET A 194 0.69 -1.23 11.99
C MET A 194 -0.18 -2.24 12.74
N TYR A 195 -0.02 -3.50 12.36
CA TYR A 195 -0.71 -4.63 12.98
C TYR A 195 0.23 -5.75 13.33
N HIS A 196 -0.12 -6.50 14.37
CA HIS A 196 0.60 -7.69 14.82
C HIS A 196 -0.33 -8.88 14.97
N GLN A 197 0.17 -10.08 14.68
CA GLN A 197 -0.48 -11.34 15.03
C GLN A 197 0.54 -12.45 15.26
N ILE A 198 0.04 -13.59 15.77
CA ILE A 198 0.81 -14.81 15.92
C ILE A 198 0.25 -15.88 14.98
N ARG A 199 1.17 -16.59 14.31
CA ARG A 199 0.87 -17.92 13.77
C ARG A 199 1.23 -18.94 14.83
N ASN A 200 0.26 -19.75 15.22
CA ASN A 200 0.46 -20.83 16.17
C ASN A 200 1.22 -21.99 15.53
N ALA A 201 1.88 -22.83 16.34
CA ALA A 201 2.59 -24.01 15.86
C ALA A 201 1.71 -24.99 15.06
N ASN A 202 0.41 -25.04 15.36
CA ASN A 202 -0.57 -25.82 14.60
C ASN A 202 -0.99 -25.19 13.25
N GLY A 203 -0.38 -24.07 12.86
CA GLY A 203 -0.64 -23.33 11.63
C GLY A 203 -1.85 -22.40 11.65
N THR A 204 -2.60 -22.33 12.76
CA THR A 204 -3.70 -21.36 12.92
C THR A 204 -3.18 -19.96 13.23
N TRP A 205 -4.00 -18.95 12.96
CA TRP A 205 -3.64 -17.54 13.13
C TRP A 205 -4.49 -16.91 14.23
N THR A 206 -3.88 -16.09 15.08
CA THR A 206 -4.62 -15.38 16.14
C THR A 206 -5.48 -14.23 15.62
N GLY A 207 -5.23 -13.80 14.37
CA GLY A 207 -5.80 -12.60 13.77
C GLY A 207 -5.04 -11.33 14.14
N PHE A 208 -5.02 -10.38 13.21
CA PHE A 208 -4.35 -9.09 13.38
C PHE A 208 -4.99 -8.24 14.47
N ARG A 209 -4.13 -7.58 15.25
CA ARG A 209 -4.49 -6.55 16.24
C ARG A 209 -3.66 -5.30 15.97
N PRO A 210 -4.23 -4.10 16.14
CA PRO A 210 -3.48 -2.87 15.93
C PRO A 210 -2.38 -2.74 16.99
N LEU A 211 -1.23 -2.24 16.59
CA LEU A 211 -0.16 -1.85 17.52
C LEU A 211 -0.26 -0.35 17.81
N ALA A 212 -0.14 -0.02 19.10
CA ALA A 212 -0.18 1.36 19.54
C ALA A 212 1.07 2.14 19.10
N GLY A 213 0.90 3.43 18.80
CA GLY A 213 1.99 4.33 18.39
C GLY A 213 2.91 4.78 19.52
N TYR A 214 3.88 5.62 19.20
CA TYR A 214 4.76 6.24 20.19
C TYR A 214 3.98 7.16 21.14
N GLU A 215 4.12 6.93 22.46
CA GLU A 215 3.46 7.71 23.53
C GLU A 215 1.92 7.84 23.40
N THR A 216 1.27 6.84 22.80
CA THR A 216 -0.19 6.81 22.62
C THR A 216 -0.73 5.38 22.71
N ASP A 217 -1.99 5.24 23.10
CA ASP A 217 -2.74 3.97 23.05
C ASP A 217 -3.51 3.80 21.73
N LEU A 218 -3.50 4.82 20.86
CA LEU A 218 -4.11 4.75 19.53
C LEU A 218 -3.22 3.94 18.58
N PRO A 219 -3.80 3.26 17.58
CA PRO A 219 -3.04 2.62 16.51
C PRO A 219 -2.02 3.60 15.90
N GLY A 220 -0.76 3.19 15.82
CA GLY A 220 0.29 3.99 15.22
C GLY A 220 0.48 3.65 13.75
N ASP A 221 1.00 4.61 13.00
CA ASP A 221 1.32 4.44 11.58
C ASP A 221 2.82 4.20 11.38
N ALA A 222 3.17 3.32 10.45
CA ALA A 222 4.54 3.00 10.07
C ALA A 222 4.69 2.94 8.55
N LYS A 223 5.89 3.23 8.07
CA LYS A 223 6.32 3.10 6.66
C LYS A 223 7.01 1.77 6.38
N ASP A 224 7.63 1.19 7.41
CA ASP A 224 8.32 -0.09 7.34
C ASP A 224 8.38 -0.77 8.71
N VAL A 225 8.47 -2.10 8.72
CA VAL A 225 8.41 -2.94 9.93
C VAL A 225 9.45 -4.07 9.88
N GLY A 226 10.05 -4.37 11.02
CA GLY A 226 10.90 -5.53 11.23
C GLY A 226 10.61 -6.15 12.60
N ILE A 227 10.71 -7.48 12.68
CA ILE A 227 10.55 -8.20 13.94
C ILE A 227 11.56 -9.34 14.00
N ALA A 228 12.16 -9.54 15.17
CA ALA A 228 13.06 -10.64 15.46
C ALA A 228 12.70 -11.27 16.80
N THR A 229 12.55 -12.58 16.84
CA THR A 229 12.45 -13.35 18.07
C THR A 229 13.83 -13.48 18.69
N MET A 230 13.88 -13.44 20.01
CA MET A 230 15.12 -13.46 20.80
C MET A 230 15.23 -14.81 21.51
N ALA A 231 16.45 -15.22 21.86
CA ALA A 231 16.72 -16.48 22.56
C ALA A 231 16.02 -16.59 23.94
N ASP A 232 15.61 -15.46 24.54
CA ASP A 232 14.89 -15.41 25.82
C ASP A 232 13.35 -15.50 25.67
N GLY A 233 12.85 -15.71 24.44
CA GLY A 233 11.42 -15.78 24.13
C GLY A 233 10.74 -14.41 24.00
N THR A 234 11.49 -13.31 24.09
CA THR A 234 10.97 -11.98 23.73
C THR A 234 11.02 -11.78 22.21
N ALA A 235 10.38 -10.72 21.72
CA ALA A 235 10.56 -10.27 20.34
C ALA A 235 10.94 -8.78 20.30
N GLN A 236 11.97 -8.46 19.51
CA GLN A 236 12.38 -7.10 19.18
C GLN A 236 11.63 -6.63 17.93
N ALA A 237 10.68 -5.73 18.10
CA ALA A 237 10.03 -5.03 16.99
C ALA A 237 10.75 -3.72 16.70
N VAL A 238 10.91 -3.39 15.43
CA VAL A 238 11.51 -2.14 14.95
C VAL A 238 10.64 -1.61 13.81
N ILE A 239 10.42 -0.30 13.77
CA ILE A 239 9.63 0.34 12.72
C ILE A 239 10.33 1.59 12.20
N ILE A 240 9.94 1.99 10.99
CA ILE A 240 10.08 3.36 10.51
C ILE A 240 8.73 4.05 10.71
N GLY A 241 8.66 5.03 11.61
CA GLY A 241 7.44 5.78 11.89
C GLY A 241 7.00 6.69 10.73
N ALA A 242 5.79 7.24 10.83
CA ALA A 242 5.29 8.22 9.86
C ALA A 242 6.16 9.49 9.72
N ASP A 243 6.93 9.80 10.75
CA ASP A 243 7.89 10.90 10.87
C ASP A 243 9.32 10.55 10.38
N ASP A 244 9.47 9.38 9.75
CA ASP A 244 10.71 8.74 9.29
C ASP A 244 11.64 8.25 10.40
N VAL A 245 11.24 8.35 11.67
CA VAL A 245 12.11 7.99 12.80
C VAL A 245 12.13 6.49 13.01
N VAL A 246 13.32 5.96 13.32
CA VAL A 246 13.51 4.56 13.72
C VAL A 246 13.09 4.39 15.17
N TYR A 247 12.01 3.65 15.39
CA TYR A 247 11.55 3.27 16.74
C TYR A 247 11.74 1.79 16.97
N HIS A 248 11.94 1.41 18.23
CA HIS A 248 11.99 0.02 18.64
C HIS A 248 11.11 -0.21 19.89
N GLN A 249 10.60 -1.43 20.05
CA GLN A 249 9.94 -1.88 21.26
C GLN A 249 10.14 -3.39 21.46
N ILE A 250 9.87 -3.86 22.67
CA ILE A 250 9.99 -5.27 23.04
C ILE A 250 8.60 -5.82 23.30
N ARG A 251 8.31 -6.98 22.71
CA ARG A 251 7.21 -7.85 23.11
C ARG A 251 7.73 -8.86 24.12
N ALA A 252 7.21 -8.83 25.33
CA ALA A 252 7.52 -9.84 26.33
C ALA A 252 6.84 -11.18 25.99
N ALA A 253 7.33 -12.27 26.59
CA ALA A 253 6.78 -13.61 26.39
C ALA A 253 5.30 -13.72 26.81
N ASP A 254 4.87 -12.92 27.82
CA ASP A 254 3.47 -12.81 28.25
C ASP A 254 2.58 -12.02 27.27
N GLY A 255 3.19 -11.44 26.23
CA GLY A 255 2.52 -10.68 25.18
C GLY A 255 2.34 -9.20 25.46
N THR A 256 2.87 -8.69 26.59
CA THR A 256 2.90 -7.25 26.86
C THR A 256 3.94 -6.55 25.97
N TRP A 257 3.68 -5.28 25.66
CA TRP A 257 4.55 -4.44 24.83
C TRP A 257 5.17 -3.33 25.69
N SER A 258 6.47 -3.06 25.50
CA SER A 258 7.19 -2.04 26.25
C SER A 258 6.85 -0.60 25.85
N GLY A 259 6.14 -0.41 24.74
CA GLY A 259 5.99 0.86 24.05
C GLY A 259 7.22 1.22 23.22
N PHE A 260 7.00 1.99 22.16
CA PHE A 260 8.04 2.45 21.25
C PHE A 260 8.99 3.45 21.89
N ARG A 261 10.27 3.38 21.49
CA ARG A 261 11.32 4.33 21.85
C ARG A 261 12.18 4.65 20.63
N PRO A 262 12.56 5.92 20.40
CA PRO A 262 13.40 6.28 19.27
C PRO A 262 14.84 5.80 19.48
N LEU A 263 15.50 5.43 18.38
CA LEU A 263 16.93 5.11 18.36
C LEU A 263 17.73 6.33 17.91
N ALA A 264 18.86 6.60 18.54
CA ALA A 264 19.71 7.74 18.19
C ALA A 264 20.45 7.49 16.86
N GLY A 265 20.60 8.53 16.04
CA GLY A 265 21.32 8.49 14.76
C GLY A 265 22.85 8.37 14.92
N ASN A 266 23.53 7.97 13.85
CA ASN A 266 24.98 7.77 13.83
C ASN A 266 25.75 9.02 14.32
N GLY A 267 26.45 8.88 15.46
CA GLY A 267 27.26 9.94 16.05
C GLY A 267 26.45 11.11 16.63
N THR A 268 25.14 10.95 16.85
CA THR A 268 24.27 12.00 17.37
C THR A 268 23.38 11.50 18.52
N THR A 269 22.75 12.41 19.25
CA THR A 269 21.67 12.09 20.20
C THR A 269 20.27 12.31 19.62
N ALA A 270 20.17 12.82 18.38
CA ALA A 270 18.89 13.01 17.71
C ALA A 270 18.35 11.68 17.18
N PRO A 271 17.02 11.49 17.07
CA PRO A 271 16.46 10.27 16.52
C PRO A 271 16.95 9.99 15.09
N ALA A 272 17.33 8.73 14.83
CA ALA A 272 17.71 8.24 13.52
C ALA A 272 16.53 8.29 12.57
N LYS A 273 16.77 8.71 11.32
CA LYS A 273 15.77 8.66 10.25
C LYS A 273 16.18 7.69 9.16
N ALA A 274 15.23 6.91 8.66
CA ALA A 274 15.48 5.84 7.70
C ALA A 274 14.30 5.58 6.78
N LYS A 275 14.57 4.85 5.70
CA LYS A 275 13.60 4.43 4.68
C LYS A 275 13.29 2.93 4.75
N ARG A 276 14.23 2.12 5.27
CA ARG A 276 14.08 0.67 5.43
C ARG A 276 14.70 0.18 6.72
N VAL A 277 14.15 -0.92 7.25
CA VAL A 277 14.63 -1.56 8.47
C VAL A 277 14.60 -3.08 8.38
N ALA A 278 15.64 -3.73 8.91
CA ALA A 278 15.66 -5.17 9.11
C ALA A 278 16.37 -5.50 10.43
N VAL A 279 15.90 -6.52 11.14
CA VAL A 279 16.43 -6.93 12.44
C VAL A 279 16.45 -8.45 12.53
N THR A 280 17.47 -9.00 13.20
CA THR A 280 17.56 -10.42 13.53
C THR A 280 18.03 -10.62 14.97
N GLY A 281 17.58 -11.71 15.59
CA GLY A 281 17.99 -12.15 16.91
C GLY A 281 19.16 -13.12 16.78
N MET A 282 20.22 -12.88 17.53
CA MET A 282 21.41 -13.72 17.55
C MET A 282 21.29 -14.79 18.64
N ALA A 283 21.91 -15.94 18.43
CA ALA A 283 21.93 -17.04 19.40
C ALA A 283 22.55 -16.68 20.75
N ASP A 284 23.37 -15.63 20.81
CA ASP A 284 23.98 -15.12 22.04
C ASP A 284 23.10 -14.10 22.80
N GLY A 285 21.86 -13.89 22.36
CA GLY A 285 20.89 -12.99 22.98
C GLY A 285 21.01 -11.53 22.52
N ARG A 286 21.98 -11.19 21.66
CA ARG A 286 22.05 -9.86 21.02
C ARG A 286 21.06 -9.76 19.87
N ALA A 287 20.70 -8.54 19.47
CA ALA A 287 20.00 -8.31 18.20
C ALA A 287 20.87 -7.49 17.26
N GLN A 288 20.83 -7.80 15.97
CA GLN A 288 21.47 -6.99 14.95
C GLN A 288 20.41 -6.26 14.12
N LEU A 289 20.54 -4.95 14.06
CA LEU A 289 19.64 -4.04 13.36
C LEU A 289 20.39 -3.40 12.19
N VAL A 290 19.77 -3.35 11.02
CA VAL A 290 20.26 -2.66 9.83
C VAL A 290 19.19 -1.73 9.31
N ILE A 291 19.60 -0.52 8.91
CA ILE A 291 18.73 0.48 8.28
C ILE A 291 19.32 0.95 6.96
N ILE A 292 18.45 1.38 6.06
CA ILE A 292 18.80 2.33 5.00
C ILE A 292 18.39 3.71 5.50
N GLY A 293 19.37 4.55 5.79
CA GLY A 293 19.17 5.92 6.29
C GLY A 293 18.43 6.80 5.29
N TRP A 294 17.97 7.97 5.76
CA TRP A 294 17.30 8.94 4.89
C TRP A 294 18.19 9.41 3.72
N ASP A 295 19.51 9.31 3.89
CA ASP A 295 20.56 9.61 2.93
C ASP A 295 20.91 8.45 1.99
N ASP A 296 20.06 7.42 1.96
CA ASP A 296 20.19 6.17 1.19
C ASP A 296 21.37 5.29 1.62
N ARG A 297 22.09 5.63 2.70
CA ARG A 297 23.26 4.88 3.15
C ARG A 297 22.88 3.80 4.15
N ILE A 298 23.65 2.71 4.15
CA ILE A 298 23.41 1.56 5.00
C ILE A 298 24.18 1.71 6.31
N TYR A 299 23.44 1.59 7.42
CA TYR A 299 23.99 1.60 8.76
C TYR A 299 23.53 0.36 9.53
N HIS A 300 24.36 -0.10 10.45
CA HIS A 300 24.01 -1.18 11.36
C HIS A 300 24.28 -0.79 12.81
N GLN A 301 23.56 -1.40 13.73
CA GLN A 301 23.90 -1.39 15.15
C GLN A 301 23.51 -2.70 15.81
N VAL A 302 24.07 -2.93 16.98
CA VAL A 302 23.79 -4.09 17.84
C VAL A 302 23.08 -3.60 19.08
N ARG A 303 21.99 -4.32 19.45
CA ARG A 303 21.43 -4.29 20.79
C ARG A 303 22.12 -5.38 21.61
N ASP A 304 22.79 -4.98 22.67
CA ASP A 304 23.46 -5.88 23.58
C ASP A 304 22.45 -6.57 24.53
N VAL A 305 22.90 -7.64 25.19
CA VAL A 305 22.05 -8.47 26.07
C VAL A 305 21.46 -7.66 27.23
N ASP A 306 22.18 -6.63 27.70
CA ASP A 306 21.71 -5.70 28.73
C ASP A 306 20.69 -4.66 28.21
N GLY A 307 20.39 -4.71 26.91
CA GLY A 307 19.45 -3.83 26.23
C GLY A 307 20.04 -2.50 25.76
N THR A 308 21.33 -2.25 25.99
CA THR A 308 22.01 -1.07 25.44
C THR A 308 22.22 -1.19 23.94
N TRP A 309 22.37 -0.05 23.26
CA TRP A 309 22.61 0.00 21.83
C TRP A 309 23.99 0.58 21.56
N SER A 310 24.75 -0.12 20.72
CA SER A 310 26.10 0.30 20.29
C SER A 310 26.13 1.59 19.45
N GLY A 311 24.98 2.04 18.95
CA GLY A 311 24.85 3.17 18.04
C GLY A 311 25.15 2.80 16.59
N PHE A 312 24.50 3.49 15.64
CA PHE A 312 24.64 3.21 14.22
C PHE A 312 26.06 3.43 13.71
N GLN A 313 26.60 2.43 13.02
CA GLN A 313 27.88 2.45 12.31
C GLN A 313 27.67 2.20 10.81
N PRO A 314 28.44 2.85 9.92
CA PRO A 314 28.29 2.65 8.49
C PRO A 314 28.68 1.24 8.04
N VAL A 315 27.94 0.69 7.09
CA VAL A 315 28.29 -0.56 6.39
C VAL A 315 28.95 -0.18 5.06
N ASN A 316 30.26 -0.35 4.95
CA ASN A 316 31.03 0.05 3.76
C ASN A 316 30.58 -0.69 2.48
N GLY A 317 30.53 0.03 1.37
CA GLY A 317 30.22 -0.50 0.04
C GLY A 317 31.35 -1.34 -0.56
N MET A 318 31.08 -1.90 -1.73
CA MET A 318 32.03 -2.79 -2.39
C MET A 318 33.31 -2.06 -2.80
N ASN A 319 34.47 -2.59 -2.41
CA ASN A 319 35.81 -2.07 -2.70
C ASN A 319 35.99 -0.58 -2.32
N THR A 320 35.31 -0.13 -1.27
CA THR A 320 35.36 1.26 -0.81
C THR A 320 35.21 1.36 0.70
N THR A 321 35.64 2.47 1.28
CA THR A 321 35.38 2.84 2.67
C THR A 321 34.16 3.73 2.84
N THR A 322 33.53 4.14 1.72
CA THR A 322 32.26 4.87 1.78
C THR A 322 31.10 3.91 2.12
N PRO A 323 30.12 4.34 2.92
CA PRO A 323 28.97 3.49 3.25
C PRO A 323 28.23 3.08 1.96
N ALA A 324 27.78 1.83 1.89
CA ALA A 324 26.96 1.33 0.79
C ALA A 324 25.68 2.14 0.69
N ALA A 325 25.16 2.31 -0.54
CA ALA A 325 23.84 2.88 -0.77
C ALA A 325 22.87 1.77 -1.21
N GLY A 326 21.64 1.79 -0.69
CA GLY A 326 20.67 0.72 -0.90
C GLY A 326 19.24 1.22 -1.08
N LYS A 327 18.39 0.35 -1.64
CA LYS A 327 16.95 0.53 -1.85
C LYS A 327 16.11 -0.41 -0.99
N ASP A 328 16.68 -1.54 -0.59
CA ASP A 328 16.06 -2.52 0.28
C ASP A 328 17.09 -3.35 1.06
N VAL A 329 16.71 -3.89 2.22
CA VAL A 329 17.62 -4.60 3.11
C VAL A 329 16.93 -5.74 3.85
N ALA A 330 17.62 -6.87 3.99
CA ALA A 330 17.24 -7.98 4.85
C ALA A 330 18.47 -8.55 5.55
N ILE A 331 18.29 -9.02 6.79
CA ILE A 331 19.35 -9.65 7.56
C ILE A 331 18.77 -10.79 8.38
N ASP A 332 19.48 -11.91 8.44
CA ASP A 332 19.14 -12.96 9.39
C ASP A 332 20.37 -13.68 9.95
N ALA A 333 20.23 -14.22 11.15
CA ALA A 333 21.28 -14.97 11.84
C ALA A 333 21.47 -16.34 11.19
N LEU A 334 22.72 -16.78 11.15
CA LEU A 334 23.07 -18.15 10.79
C LEU A 334 23.37 -18.95 12.07
N PRO A 335 23.20 -20.28 12.08
CA PRO A 335 23.44 -21.11 13.26
C PRO A 335 24.88 -21.05 13.80
N ASP A 336 25.84 -20.59 12.99
CA ASP A 336 27.24 -20.41 13.40
C ASP A 336 27.51 -19.11 14.16
N GLY A 337 26.46 -18.33 14.46
CA GLY A 337 26.55 -17.04 15.16
C GLY A 337 26.90 -15.86 14.25
N SER A 338 27.08 -16.09 12.95
CA SER A 338 27.21 -15.01 11.97
C SER A 338 25.84 -14.48 11.53
N ALA A 339 25.80 -13.35 10.82
CA ALA A 339 24.56 -12.81 10.24
C ALA A 339 24.73 -12.56 8.74
N HIS A 340 23.78 -13.03 7.93
CA HIS A 340 23.78 -12.88 6.48
C HIS A 340 22.96 -11.64 6.10
N LEU A 341 23.65 -10.59 5.64
CA LEU A 341 23.05 -9.37 5.13
C LEU A 341 22.86 -9.45 3.61
N VAL A 342 21.66 -9.13 3.13
CA VAL A 342 21.33 -8.99 1.72
C VAL A 342 20.73 -7.61 1.48
N ILE A 343 21.12 -6.97 0.38
CA ILE A 343 20.64 -5.64 0.00
C ILE A 343 20.24 -5.60 -1.47
N THR A 344 19.31 -4.71 -1.80
CA THR A 344 19.22 -4.16 -3.16
C THR A 344 20.04 -2.88 -3.18
N GLY A 345 21.10 -2.82 -3.98
CA GLY A 345 21.95 -1.64 -4.13
C GLY A 345 21.26 -0.47 -4.85
N ALA A 346 21.86 0.72 -4.80
CA ALA A 346 21.37 1.89 -5.53
C ALA A 346 21.28 1.65 -7.05
N ASP A 347 22.08 0.73 -7.59
CA ASP A 347 22.12 0.26 -8.98
C ASP A 347 21.13 -0.87 -9.30
N ASP A 348 20.21 -1.16 -8.37
CA ASP A 348 19.23 -2.24 -8.38
C ASP A 348 19.81 -3.65 -8.22
N VAL A 349 21.14 -3.79 -8.08
CA VAL A 349 21.78 -5.11 -8.00
C VAL A 349 21.61 -5.71 -6.60
N VAL A 350 21.32 -7.00 -6.54
CA VAL A 350 21.26 -7.75 -5.29
C VAL A 350 22.67 -8.12 -4.86
N TYR A 351 23.08 -7.60 -3.70
CA TYR A 351 24.37 -7.91 -3.08
C TYR A 351 24.16 -8.63 -1.75
N HIS A 352 25.13 -9.47 -1.38
CA HIS A 352 25.16 -10.07 -0.07
C HIS A 352 26.54 -9.97 0.59
N ARG A 353 26.56 -10.03 1.92
CA ARG A 353 27.76 -10.19 2.75
C ARG A 353 27.40 -10.87 4.08
N VAL A 354 28.41 -11.31 4.81
CA VAL A 354 28.25 -11.93 6.13
C VAL A 354 28.94 -11.07 7.18
N ARG A 355 28.31 -10.89 8.34
CA ARG A 355 28.94 -10.34 9.53
C ARG A 355 29.34 -11.47 10.46
N THR A 356 30.59 -11.44 10.89
CA THR A 356 31.17 -12.34 11.88
C THR A 356 31.72 -11.51 13.04
N ASP A 357 32.23 -12.15 14.09
CA ASP A 357 32.96 -11.46 15.15
C ASP A 357 34.24 -10.77 14.65
N ALA A 358 34.84 -11.26 13.56
CA ALA A 358 35.97 -10.63 12.90
C ALA A 358 35.58 -9.40 12.05
N GLY A 359 34.29 -9.09 11.97
CA GLY A 359 33.74 -8.00 11.16
C GLY A 359 33.02 -8.50 9.90
N TRP A 360 32.95 -7.62 8.91
CA TRP A 360 32.14 -7.82 7.71
C TRP A 360 32.95 -8.37 6.53
N THR A 361 32.48 -9.45 5.88
CA THR A 361 33.06 -9.89 4.60
C THR A 361 32.78 -8.87 3.50
N GLU A 362 33.53 -8.85 2.41
CA GLU A 362 33.25 -7.98 1.26
C GLU A 362 31.85 -8.23 0.66
N PHE A 363 31.21 -7.20 0.12
CA PHE A 363 29.97 -7.38 -0.65
C PHE A 363 30.24 -8.19 -1.93
N ARG A 364 29.30 -9.06 -2.31
CA ARG A 364 29.36 -9.83 -3.56
C ARG A 364 28.02 -9.80 -4.27
N PRO A 365 27.98 -9.64 -5.61
CA PRO A 365 26.74 -9.68 -6.35
C PRO A 365 26.21 -11.11 -6.40
N VAL A 366 24.89 -11.25 -6.39
CA VAL A 366 24.21 -12.54 -6.56
C VAL A 366 23.82 -12.69 -8.03
N ALA A 367 24.07 -13.86 -8.65
CA ALA A 367 23.72 -14.09 -10.05
C ALA A 367 22.19 -14.16 -10.27
N GLY A 368 21.73 -13.67 -11.42
CA GLY A 368 20.32 -13.60 -11.80
C GLY A 368 19.72 -14.93 -12.27
N TYR A 369 18.40 -14.93 -12.49
CA TYR A 369 17.68 -16.09 -13.01
C TYR A 369 18.19 -16.49 -14.40
N GLN A 370 18.66 -17.74 -14.52
CA GLN A 370 19.18 -18.32 -15.77
C GLN A 370 20.32 -17.51 -16.42
N THR A 371 21.10 -16.78 -15.63
CA THR A 371 22.21 -15.95 -16.12
C THR A 371 23.33 -15.86 -15.10
N THR A 372 24.54 -15.53 -15.55
CA THR A 372 25.68 -15.20 -14.68
C THR A 372 25.78 -13.70 -14.39
N ALA A 373 24.97 -12.87 -15.06
CA ALA A 373 24.89 -11.45 -14.76
C ALA A 373 24.27 -11.22 -13.37
N PRO A 374 24.63 -10.13 -12.66
CA PRO A 374 24.05 -9.81 -11.37
C PRO A 374 22.52 -9.68 -11.42
N ALA A 375 21.84 -10.26 -10.44
CA ALA A 375 20.40 -10.16 -10.26
C ALA A 375 20.01 -8.71 -9.94
N LYS A 376 18.90 -8.25 -10.50
CA LYS A 376 18.28 -6.99 -10.13
C LYS A 376 16.98 -7.21 -9.38
N GLY A 377 16.85 -6.58 -8.21
CA GLY A 377 15.72 -6.76 -7.30
C GLY A 377 15.08 -5.44 -6.89
N LYS A 378 13.82 -5.51 -6.44
CA LYS A 378 13.06 -4.44 -5.79
C LYS A 378 12.90 -4.69 -4.29
N ARG A 379 12.87 -5.96 -3.89
CA ARG A 379 12.79 -6.42 -2.50
C ARG A 379 13.64 -7.65 -2.28
N VAL A 380 14.19 -7.81 -1.08
CA VAL A 380 15.00 -8.94 -0.65
C VAL A 380 14.51 -9.46 0.69
N ALA A 381 14.52 -10.78 0.88
CA ALA A 381 14.31 -11.43 2.17
C ALA A 381 15.25 -12.62 2.29
N VAL A 382 15.82 -12.82 3.48
CA VAL A 382 16.79 -13.89 3.76
C VAL A 382 16.46 -14.54 5.09
N THR A 383 16.67 -15.86 5.19
CA THR A 383 16.63 -16.57 6.47
C THR A 383 17.72 -17.62 6.57
N GLY A 384 18.30 -17.78 7.76
CA GLY A 384 19.24 -18.84 8.11
C GLY A 384 18.52 -20.13 8.48
N MET A 385 18.91 -21.24 7.86
CA MET A 385 18.38 -22.56 8.16
C MET A 385 19.23 -23.24 9.22
N ALA A 386 18.63 -24.11 10.04
CA ALA A 386 19.32 -24.87 11.08
C ALA A 386 20.49 -25.76 10.56
N ASP A 387 20.48 -26.11 9.27
CA ASP A 387 21.55 -26.88 8.62
C ASP A 387 22.70 -26.02 8.08
N GLY A 388 22.71 -24.72 8.39
CA GLY A 388 23.73 -23.75 7.97
C GLY A 388 23.55 -23.21 6.55
N ARG A 389 22.53 -23.64 5.80
CA ARG A 389 22.15 -23.01 4.53
C ARG A 389 21.38 -21.72 4.81
N ALA A 390 21.21 -20.90 3.77
CA ALA A 390 20.30 -19.75 3.83
C ALA A 390 19.34 -19.77 2.64
N GLN A 391 18.09 -19.37 2.87
CA GLN A 391 17.10 -19.16 1.81
C GLN A 391 17.12 -17.68 1.44
N LEU A 392 17.19 -17.36 0.14
CA LEU A 392 17.07 -16.00 -0.38
C LEU A 392 15.84 -15.92 -1.28
N VAL A 393 14.96 -14.96 -0.99
CA VAL A 393 13.83 -14.57 -1.84
C VAL A 393 14.04 -13.15 -2.32
N ILE A 394 13.73 -12.90 -3.59
CA ILE A 394 13.69 -11.55 -4.15
C ILE A 394 12.38 -11.30 -4.88
N ILE A 395 11.92 -10.05 -4.88
CA ILE A 395 11.05 -9.54 -5.94
C ILE A 395 11.97 -8.95 -7.00
N GLY A 396 11.96 -9.52 -8.20
CA GLY A 396 12.75 -9.07 -9.33
C GLY A 396 12.30 -7.71 -9.88
N TRP A 397 13.12 -7.14 -10.76
CA TRP A 397 12.76 -5.90 -11.47
C TRP A 397 11.47 -6.02 -12.30
N ASP A 398 11.10 -7.25 -12.68
CA ASP A 398 9.89 -7.66 -13.40
C ASP A 398 8.67 -7.90 -12.47
N ASP A 399 8.77 -7.50 -11.19
CA ASP A 399 7.79 -7.70 -10.13
C ASP A 399 7.54 -9.17 -9.76
N ARG A 400 8.33 -10.12 -10.28
CA ARG A 400 8.15 -11.56 -10.03
C ARG A 400 8.99 -12.04 -8.86
N ILE A 401 8.49 -13.05 -8.17
CA ILE A 401 9.15 -13.63 -7.00
C ILE A 401 10.06 -14.78 -7.43
N TYR A 402 11.32 -14.70 -7.01
CA TYR A 402 12.32 -15.73 -7.23
C TYR A 402 12.95 -16.15 -5.91
N HIS A 403 13.34 -17.41 -5.85
CA HIS A 403 13.92 -18.03 -4.67
C HIS A 403 15.19 -18.81 -5.03
N GLN A 404 16.18 -18.80 -4.15
CA GLN A 404 17.31 -19.72 -4.21
C GLN A 404 17.90 -20.02 -2.83
N VAL A 405 18.80 -21.00 -2.79
CA VAL A 405 19.51 -21.41 -1.58
C VAL A 405 20.98 -21.02 -1.69
N ARG A 406 21.52 -20.43 -0.63
CA ARG A 406 22.96 -20.36 -0.38
C ARG A 406 23.36 -21.61 0.39
N ASN A 407 24.26 -22.39 -0.19
CA ASN A 407 24.83 -23.57 0.45
C ASN A 407 25.83 -23.16 1.54
N VAL A 408 26.16 -24.10 2.43
CA VAL A 408 27.12 -23.89 3.54
C VAL A 408 28.49 -23.45 3.03
N ASP A 409 28.92 -23.96 1.86
CA ASP A 409 30.17 -23.58 1.20
C ASP A 409 30.12 -22.19 0.51
N GLY A 410 28.98 -21.52 0.57
CA GLY A 410 28.73 -20.20 -0.01
C GLY A 410 28.37 -20.22 -1.49
N THR A 411 28.26 -21.38 -2.13
CA THR A 411 27.73 -21.51 -3.49
C THR A 411 26.21 -21.29 -3.51
N TRP A 412 25.67 -20.95 -4.67
CA TRP A 412 24.25 -20.66 -4.85
C TRP A 412 23.61 -21.68 -5.80
N THR A 413 22.38 -22.10 -5.50
CA THR A 413 21.63 -23.02 -6.38
C THR A 413 21.14 -22.37 -7.67
N GLY A 414 21.17 -21.04 -7.75
CA GLY A 414 20.53 -20.25 -8.80
C GLY A 414 19.05 -20.04 -8.52
N PHE A 415 18.55 -18.87 -8.94
CA PHE A 415 17.14 -18.51 -8.78
C PHE A 415 16.20 -19.50 -9.49
N GLN A 416 15.09 -19.79 -8.84
CA GLN A 416 13.93 -20.51 -9.36
C GLN A 416 12.68 -19.67 -9.11
N PRO A 417 11.70 -19.67 -10.02
CA PRO A 417 10.48 -18.91 -9.83
C PRO A 417 9.64 -19.48 -8.68
N VAL A 418 9.07 -18.59 -7.87
CA VAL A 418 8.05 -18.94 -6.88
C VAL A 418 6.69 -18.75 -7.53
N ASN A 419 6.09 -19.84 -8.00
CA ASN A 419 4.87 -19.78 -8.81
C ASN A 419 3.65 -19.29 -8.01
N GLY A 420 2.78 -18.55 -8.69
CA GLY A 420 1.50 -18.08 -8.15
C GLY A 420 0.49 -19.21 -7.91
N MET A 421 -0.60 -18.87 -7.23
CA MET A 421 -1.65 -19.83 -6.87
C MET A 421 -2.24 -20.52 -8.10
N ASN A 422 -2.23 -21.86 -8.12
CA ASN A 422 -2.78 -22.67 -9.20
C ASN A 422 -2.24 -22.32 -10.60
N THR A 423 -0.99 -21.84 -10.68
CA THR A 423 -0.35 -21.49 -11.96
C THR A 423 1.12 -21.91 -11.97
N THR A 424 1.70 -22.01 -13.15
CA THR A 424 3.14 -22.16 -13.36
C THR A 424 3.84 -20.83 -13.61
N THR A 425 3.09 -19.73 -13.65
CA THR A 425 3.64 -18.38 -13.79
C THR A 425 4.20 -17.92 -12.44
N PRO A 426 5.39 -17.30 -12.39
CA PRO A 426 5.93 -16.73 -11.16
C PRO A 426 4.93 -15.75 -10.53
N ALA A 427 4.75 -15.81 -9.20
CA ALA A 427 3.90 -14.87 -8.49
C ALA A 427 4.45 -13.44 -8.62
N ALA A 428 3.56 -12.46 -8.66
CA ALA A 428 3.94 -11.05 -8.60
C ALA A 428 3.76 -10.52 -7.18
N GLY A 429 4.77 -9.81 -6.66
CA GLY A 429 4.80 -9.32 -5.29
C GLY A 429 5.21 -7.86 -5.19
N LYS A 430 4.82 -7.23 -4.09
CA LYS A 430 5.14 -5.85 -3.71
C LYS A 430 6.09 -5.79 -2.51
N ASP A 431 5.96 -6.76 -1.61
CA ASP A 431 6.86 -6.96 -0.47
C ASP A 431 6.95 -8.44 -0.08
N VAL A 432 8.06 -8.84 0.55
CA VAL A 432 8.35 -10.23 0.93
C VAL A 432 9.09 -10.31 2.27
N ALA A 433 8.76 -11.31 3.07
CA ALA A 433 9.53 -11.69 4.26
C ALA A 433 9.57 -13.22 4.38
N ILE A 434 10.68 -13.77 4.84
CA ILE A 434 10.85 -15.22 5.01
C ILE A 434 11.54 -15.49 6.34
N ASP A 435 11.10 -16.52 7.06
CA ASP A 435 11.84 -17.01 8.22
C ASP A 435 11.76 -18.52 8.39
N ALA A 436 12.84 -19.11 8.91
CA ALA A 436 13.00 -20.54 9.10
C ALA A 436 12.33 -20.99 10.41
N HIS A 437 11.60 -22.10 10.33
CA HIS A 437 11.02 -22.75 11.50
C HIS A 437 11.97 -23.83 12.05
N PRO A 438 11.90 -24.16 13.35
CA PRO A 438 12.72 -25.20 13.97
C PRO A 438 12.54 -26.60 13.35
N ASP A 439 11.44 -26.82 12.64
CA ASP A 439 11.15 -28.08 11.93
C ASP A 439 11.89 -28.21 10.59
N GLY A 440 12.74 -27.24 10.23
CA GLY A 440 13.52 -27.21 8.99
C GLY A 440 12.74 -26.66 7.79
N THR A 441 11.49 -26.23 7.97
CA THR A 441 10.74 -25.50 6.93
C THR A 441 11.06 -24.01 6.97
N ALA A 442 10.70 -23.28 5.90
CA ALA A 442 10.74 -21.83 5.91
C ALA A 442 9.39 -21.25 5.50
N GLN A 443 8.88 -20.28 6.25
CA GLN A 443 7.62 -19.63 5.96
C GLN A 443 7.85 -18.33 5.21
N LEU A 444 7.29 -18.23 4.01
CA LEU A 444 7.32 -17.04 3.17
C LEU A 444 5.99 -16.29 3.33
N LEU A 445 6.08 -15.00 3.66
CA LEU A 445 5.01 -14.01 3.55
C LEU A 445 5.23 -13.14 2.32
N VAL A 446 4.14 -12.77 1.65
CA VAL A 446 4.13 -11.95 0.44
C VAL A 446 2.98 -10.96 0.50
N ILE A 447 3.26 -9.69 0.20
CA ILE A 447 2.23 -8.77 -0.28
C ILE A 447 2.10 -8.97 -1.80
N GLY A 448 0.99 -9.56 -2.24
CA GLY A 448 0.72 -9.82 -3.65
C GLY A 448 0.49 -8.54 -4.45
N ALA A 449 0.50 -8.62 -5.78
CA ALA A 449 0.21 -7.47 -6.66
C ALA A 449 -1.17 -6.81 -6.41
N ASP A 450 -2.10 -7.55 -5.82
CA ASP A 450 -3.42 -7.09 -5.38
C ASP A 450 -3.42 -6.44 -3.97
N GLY A 451 -2.25 -6.30 -3.33
CA GLY A 451 -2.08 -5.83 -1.95
C GLY A 451 -2.47 -6.86 -0.88
N GLY A 452 -2.88 -8.07 -1.26
CA GLY A 452 -3.23 -9.14 -0.33
C GLY A 452 -2.00 -9.70 0.39
N VAL A 453 -2.16 -10.03 1.67
CA VAL A 453 -1.15 -10.76 2.43
C VAL A 453 -1.37 -12.26 2.21
N TYR A 454 -0.37 -12.92 1.64
CA TYR A 454 -0.37 -14.36 1.40
C TYR A 454 0.81 -15.01 2.12
N HIS A 455 0.65 -16.29 2.44
CA HIS A 455 1.75 -17.09 2.94
C HIS A 455 1.85 -18.42 2.21
N ARG A 456 3.05 -19.00 2.24
CA ARG A 456 3.30 -20.41 1.88
C ARG A 456 4.52 -20.93 2.62
N VAL A 457 4.71 -22.24 2.60
CA VAL A 457 5.81 -22.91 3.30
C VAL A 457 6.73 -23.60 2.31
N ARG A 458 8.04 -23.40 2.47
CA ARG A 458 9.08 -24.18 1.82
C ARG A 458 9.42 -25.38 2.70
N THR A 459 9.10 -26.56 2.19
CA THR A 459 9.52 -27.87 2.74
C THR A 459 10.68 -28.41 1.93
N ASP A 460 11.39 -29.44 2.39
CA ASP A 460 12.47 -30.06 1.60
C ASP A 460 12.06 -30.51 0.20
N THR A 461 10.81 -30.94 0.05
CA THR A 461 10.26 -31.44 -1.23
C THR A 461 9.73 -30.36 -2.16
N GLY A 462 9.62 -29.11 -1.68
CA GLY A 462 9.11 -28.00 -2.49
C GLY A 462 8.19 -27.06 -1.70
N TRP A 463 7.39 -26.30 -2.44
CA TRP A 463 6.54 -25.25 -1.88
C TRP A 463 5.09 -25.71 -1.75
N THR A 464 4.44 -25.40 -0.61
CA THR A 464 2.98 -25.50 -0.49
C THR A 464 2.31 -24.45 -1.36
N GLU A 465 1.01 -24.60 -1.67
CA GLU A 465 0.25 -23.53 -2.34
C GLU A 465 0.20 -22.24 -1.52
N PHE A 466 0.00 -21.12 -2.21
CA PHE A 466 -0.28 -19.84 -1.55
C PHE A 466 -1.64 -19.89 -0.85
N THR A 467 -1.68 -19.37 0.38
CA THR A 467 -2.91 -19.24 1.16
C THR A 467 -3.04 -17.79 1.64
N PRO A 468 -4.22 -17.16 1.53
CA PRO A 468 -4.42 -15.82 2.07
C PRO A 468 -4.33 -15.86 3.60
N VAL A 469 -3.68 -14.85 4.18
CA VAL A 469 -3.72 -14.60 5.62
C VAL A 469 -4.99 -13.81 5.92
N ALA A 470 -5.82 -14.26 6.87
CA ALA A 470 -7.08 -13.60 7.18
C ALA A 470 -6.88 -12.18 7.73
N GLY A 471 -7.74 -11.24 7.31
CA GLY A 471 -7.80 -9.88 7.81
C GLY A 471 -8.43 -9.77 9.20
N MET A 472 -8.26 -8.62 9.84
CA MET A 472 -8.80 -8.38 11.18
C MET A 472 -10.32 -8.56 11.22
N GLY A 473 -10.81 -9.54 11.98
CA GLY A 473 -12.24 -9.73 12.23
C GLY A 473 -13.09 -10.08 11.00
N THR A 474 -12.46 -10.48 9.88
CA THR A 474 -13.18 -10.80 8.62
C THR A 474 -12.76 -12.16 8.06
N THR A 475 -13.57 -12.67 7.13
CA THR A 475 -13.19 -13.80 6.27
C THR A 475 -12.41 -13.35 5.03
N ALA A 476 -12.26 -12.04 4.80
CA ALA A 476 -11.47 -11.50 3.71
C ALA A 476 -9.96 -11.59 4.04
N GLY A 477 -9.13 -11.68 3.00
CA GLY A 477 -7.68 -11.66 3.17
C GLY A 477 -7.21 -10.29 3.70
N ALA A 478 -6.18 -10.30 4.55
CA ALA A 478 -5.51 -9.10 5.01
C ALA A 478 -4.92 -8.34 3.82
N LYS A 479 -4.86 -7.01 3.94
CA LYS A 479 -4.19 -6.12 3.01
C LYS A 479 -3.03 -5.43 3.72
N GLY A 480 -1.94 -5.22 3.00
CA GLY A 480 -0.75 -4.60 3.56
C GLY A 480 0.16 -3.99 2.51
N SER A 481 1.08 -3.15 2.95
CA SER A 481 2.15 -2.55 2.15
C SER A 481 3.54 -3.07 2.53
N GLN A 482 3.71 -3.55 3.77
CA GLN A 482 4.95 -4.14 4.29
C GLN A 482 4.64 -5.37 5.16
N VAL A 483 5.54 -6.36 5.16
CA VAL A 483 5.44 -7.59 5.96
C VAL A 483 6.76 -7.91 6.66
N ALA A 484 6.67 -8.39 7.89
CA ALA A 484 7.78 -9.01 8.61
C ALA A 484 7.31 -10.28 9.33
N ILE A 485 8.19 -11.28 9.40
CA ILE A 485 7.94 -12.54 10.10
C ILE A 485 9.19 -12.91 10.89
N SER A 486 8.99 -13.47 12.09
CA SER A 486 10.04 -14.17 12.81
C SER A 486 9.47 -15.35 13.59
N ALA A 487 10.00 -16.54 13.33
CA ALA A 487 9.65 -17.81 13.94
C ALA A 487 10.31 -17.97 15.31
N GLN A 488 9.68 -18.75 16.17
CA GLN A 488 10.16 -19.07 17.52
C GLN A 488 10.48 -20.57 17.62
N ASP A 489 11.30 -20.91 18.61
CA ASP A 489 11.68 -22.30 18.91
C ASP A 489 10.49 -23.21 19.24
N ASP A 490 9.37 -22.64 19.70
CA ASP A 490 8.13 -23.36 19.98
C ASP A 490 7.26 -23.63 18.72
N GLY A 491 7.75 -23.26 17.54
CA GLY A 491 7.07 -23.40 16.25
C GLY A 491 6.01 -22.33 15.97
N THR A 492 5.80 -21.37 16.88
CA THR A 492 4.99 -20.19 16.60
C THR A 492 5.79 -19.18 15.76
N ALA A 493 5.12 -18.21 15.16
CA ALA A 493 5.78 -17.08 14.52
C ALA A 493 5.06 -15.77 14.86
N GLN A 494 5.85 -14.70 15.01
CA GLN A 494 5.40 -13.33 15.12
C GLN A 494 5.29 -12.73 13.72
N ILE A 495 4.18 -12.05 13.44
CA ILE A 495 3.96 -11.40 12.15
C ILE A 495 3.60 -9.94 12.39
N MET A 496 4.30 -9.04 11.71
CA MET A 496 3.95 -7.62 11.65
C MET A 496 3.63 -7.24 10.22
N ILE A 497 2.64 -6.36 10.06
CA ILE A 497 2.34 -5.71 8.78
C ILE A 497 2.15 -4.22 8.97
N VAL A 498 2.43 -3.47 7.91
CA VAL A 498 1.85 -2.15 7.69
C VAL A 498 0.58 -2.36 6.87
N GLY A 499 -0.56 -1.89 7.39
CA GLY A 499 -1.87 -2.04 6.75
C GLY A 499 -1.93 -1.44 5.35
N GLY A 500 -2.86 -1.94 4.54
CA GLY A 500 -3.20 -1.35 3.25
C GLY A 500 -4.70 -1.06 3.19
N ALA A 501 -5.07 0.03 2.53
CA ALA A 501 -6.46 0.43 2.32
C ALA A 501 -7.29 -0.61 1.54
#